data_AF-A0A538EEW7-F1
#
_entry.id   AF-A0A538EEW7-F1
#
_cell.length_a   1.000
_cell.length_b   1.000
_cell.length_c   1.000
_cell.angle_alpha   90.00
_cell.angle_beta   90.00
_cell.angle_gamma   90.00
#
_symmetry.space_group_name_H-M   'P 1'
#
loop_
_entity.id
_entity.type
_entity.pdbx_description
1 polymer ?
#
loop_
_entity_poly.entity_id
_entity_poly.type
_entity_poly.pdbx_seq_one_letter_code
_entity_poly.pdbx_strand_id
1 'polypeptide(L)'
;MASVALVTLGLVVAVTNHALRARSLYAAAVPRPGASSPDLSPSPSTSGTASPSASPKRTGAVPPPPVPVPPGTVPPVGAYVRPGSVGYLGPLSALTVYPHGGAKPAGTTWETYGLQIDGDLTLDHVWVKGSIYWKGSGTLTITNSIIDGRDAWYVVYSAGAAKRMVIKNSTLRWDTRAAGAFPAGYDVAPIWQRGDPVMDIEHNDISGLPQGLNPTAHSIVDGNWIHGLVQNGGSNGPMHMDGIFSQGGSNILIQRNYVEVPATADVTGAIFLQDLDQTDSGVRVWGNFIKGGPYFNLRNETSLNLDVRNNTFGDDHNARNTPPGTIGAWVNNVRVDGSSVPQP
;
A
#
# COMPACT_ATOMS: atom_id res chain seq x y z
N MET A 1 -14.86 -63.93 -11.84
CA MET A 1 -15.11 -62.53 -12.27
C MET A 1 -16.54 -62.21 -11.91
N ALA A 2 -16.76 -61.43 -10.85
CA ALA A 2 -18.09 -61.15 -10.31
C ALA A 2 -18.63 -59.85 -10.94
N SER A 3 -19.86 -59.94 -11.43
CA SER A 3 -20.62 -58.86 -12.05
C SER A 3 -21.74 -58.40 -11.11
N VAL A 4 -21.90 -57.07 -11.06
CA VAL A 4 -23.17 -56.30 -10.96
C VAL A 4 -23.98 -56.40 -9.66
N ALA A 5 -24.25 -55.24 -9.04
CA ALA A 5 -25.63 -54.73 -8.84
C ALA A 5 -25.65 -53.30 -8.27
N LEU A 6 -26.31 -52.43 -9.03
CA LEU A 6 -26.82 -51.11 -8.68
C LEU A 6 -28.09 -51.28 -7.83
N VAL A 7 -28.30 -50.49 -6.77
CA VAL A 7 -29.62 -50.30 -6.15
C VAL A 7 -29.79 -48.83 -5.74
N THR A 8 -30.84 -48.23 -6.29
CA THR A 8 -31.45 -46.94 -5.93
C THR A 8 -32.87 -47.18 -5.38
N LEU A 9 -33.46 -46.12 -4.80
CA LEU A 9 -34.78 -45.96 -4.15
C LEU A 9 -34.85 -46.38 -2.67
N GLY A 10 -35.38 -45.61 -1.72
CA GLY A 10 -36.14 -44.34 -1.74
C GLY A 10 -37.28 -44.40 -0.71
N LEU A 11 -37.60 -43.32 0.02
CA LEU A 11 -38.99 -42.94 0.35
C LEU A 11 -39.12 -41.51 0.94
N VAL A 12 -40.15 -40.84 0.42
CA VAL A 12 -40.74 -39.50 0.63
C VAL A 12 -41.54 -39.40 1.95
N VAL A 13 -41.68 -38.20 2.56
CA VAL A 13 -42.96 -37.49 2.86
C VAL A 13 -42.69 -36.02 3.22
N ALA A 14 -43.44 -35.12 2.58
CA ALA A 14 -43.47 -33.67 2.79
C ALA A 14 -44.64 -33.26 3.69
N VAL A 15 -44.50 -32.14 4.44
CA VAL A 15 -45.62 -31.28 4.85
C VAL A 15 -45.18 -29.81 4.81
N THR A 16 -45.96 -29.02 4.07
CA THR A 16 -45.91 -27.57 3.88
C THR A 16 -46.57 -26.80 5.02
N ASN A 17 -46.14 -25.55 5.29
CA ASN A 17 -47.03 -24.37 5.31
C ASN A 17 -46.27 -23.04 5.51
N HIS A 18 -46.63 -22.06 4.68
CA HIS A 18 -46.29 -20.62 4.77
C HIS A 18 -47.14 -19.90 5.83
N ALA A 19 -46.65 -18.79 6.40
CA ALA A 19 -47.04 -17.42 6.01
C ALA A 19 -46.78 -16.32 7.07
N LEU A 20 -46.35 -15.15 6.55
CA LEU A 20 -46.75 -13.77 6.90
C LEU A 20 -46.06 -12.94 8.00
N ARG A 21 -45.91 -11.66 7.59
CA ARG A 21 -45.32 -10.46 8.21
C ARG A 21 -46.11 -9.94 9.42
N ALA A 22 -45.42 -9.25 10.33
CA ALA A 22 -45.96 -8.06 11.01
C ALA A 22 -44.82 -7.11 11.50
N ARG A 23 -45.00 -5.81 11.25
CA ARG A 23 -44.24 -4.68 11.82
C ARG A 23 -45.03 -4.08 12.99
N SER A 24 -44.37 -3.62 14.06
CA SER A 24 -44.68 -2.40 14.86
C SER A 24 -43.64 -2.29 16.00
N LEU A 25 -42.72 -1.31 16.02
CA LEU A 25 -42.76 0.00 16.69
C LEU A 25 -43.13 -0.04 18.19
N TYR A 26 -42.20 0.36 19.07
CA TYR A 26 -42.37 1.43 20.09
C TYR A 26 -41.09 1.70 20.92
N ALA A 27 -40.73 3.00 21.01
CA ALA A 27 -40.04 3.76 22.09
C ALA A 27 -38.60 3.36 22.54
N ALA A 28 -37.69 4.24 22.96
CA ALA A 28 -37.76 5.65 23.41
C ALA A 28 -36.42 6.38 23.15
N ALA A 29 -36.47 7.71 23.03
CA ALA A 29 -35.32 8.61 22.98
C ALA A 29 -34.93 9.14 24.38
N VAL A 30 -33.79 9.85 24.43
CA VAL A 30 -33.32 10.87 25.43
C VAL A 30 -32.30 10.36 26.50
N PRO A 31 -31.27 11.13 26.94
CA PRO A 31 -30.43 12.16 26.31
C PRO A 31 -28.89 11.93 26.46
N ARG A 32 -28.11 12.71 25.72
CA ARG A 32 -26.65 12.91 25.86
C ARG A 32 -26.31 13.78 27.08
N PRO A 33 -25.24 13.48 27.83
CA PRO A 33 -24.49 14.52 28.55
C PRO A 33 -23.02 14.60 28.15
N GLY A 34 -22.60 15.84 27.85
CA GLY A 34 -21.29 16.45 28.10
C GLY A 34 -20.01 15.64 27.86
N ALA A 35 -19.35 15.89 26.74
CA ALA A 35 -17.91 15.65 26.62
C ALA A 35 -17.15 16.85 27.22
N SER A 36 -16.37 16.58 28.26
CA SER A 36 -15.23 17.40 28.69
C SER A 36 -13.99 16.51 28.63
N SER A 37 -13.13 16.73 27.64
CA SER A 37 -11.81 16.09 27.52
C SER A 37 -10.79 16.80 28.41
N PRO A 38 -9.85 16.05 28.99
CA PRO A 38 -8.46 16.45 28.95
C PRO A 38 -7.58 15.40 28.24
N ASP A 39 -6.55 15.92 27.56
CA ASP A 39 -5.46 15.21 26.89
C ASP A 39 -4.89 14.05 27.71
N LEU A 40 -4.81 12.86 27.09
CA LEU A 40 -3.89 11.78 27.52
C LEU A 40 -3.40 10.96 26.31
N SER A 41 -2.08 11.03 26.07
CA SER A 41 -1.29 10.08 25.28
C SER A 41 -1.36 8.67 25.90
N PRO A 42 -1.43 7.57 25.12
CA PRO A 42 -1.42 6.23 25.70
C PRO A 42 -0.12 5.44 25.52
N SER A 43 0.19 4.63 26.54
CA SER A 43 0.93 3.35 26.51
C SER A 43 0.03 2.26 27.14
N PRO A 44 0.28 0.95 26.93
CA PRO A 44 -0.75 0.01 26.44
C PRO A 44 -1.32 -0.99 27.47
N SER A 45 -2.47 -1.60 27.14
CA SER A 45 -2.89 -2.92 27.64
C SER A 45 -3.74 -3.67 26.60
N THR A 46 -3.58 -5.00 26.58
CA THR A 46 -4.10 -5.98 25.61
C THR A 46 -5.56 -6.38 25.88
N SER A 47 -6.44 -6.25 24.88
CA SER A 47 -7.52 -7.20 24.52
C SER A 47 -8.60 -6.53 23.65
N GLY A 48 -8.86 -7.10 22.46
CA GLY A 48 -10.17 -7.00 21.79
C GLY A 48 -10.46 -5.76 20.91
N THR A 49 -10.73 -6.06 19.63
CA THR A 49 -11.55 -5.31 18.64
C THR A 49 -10.99 -4.05 17.96
N ALA A 50 -11.22 -4.03 16.63
CA ALA A 50 -10.95 -3.03 15.60
C ALA A 50 -9.51 -2.95 15.03
N SER A 51 -9.35 -3.47 13.80
CA SER A 51 -8.29 -3.02 12.89
C SER A 51 -8.38 -1.50 12.72
N PRO A 52 -7.27 -0.75 12.72
CA PRO A 52 -7.30 0.68 12.42
C PRO A 52 -7.50 0.87 10.91
N SER A 53 -8.74 0.70 10.46
CA SER A 53 -9.22 1.27 9.20
C SER A 53 -9.60 2.71 9.49
N ALA A 54 -8.67 3.62 9.19
CA ALA A 54 -8.76 5.08 9.07
C ALA A 54 -7.50 5.68 9.69
N SER A 55 -6.66 6.29 8.85
CA SER A 55 -5.72 7.32 9.31
C SER A 55 -6.54 8.52 9.78
N PRO A 56 -6.52 8.92 11.07
CA PRO A 56 -7.03 10.22 11.45
C PRO A 56 -5.87 11.21 11.44
N LYS A 57 -6.00 12.34 10.73
CA LYS A 57 -5.21 13.52 11.10
C LYS A 57 -5.99 14.83 11.04
N ARG A 58 -5.97 15.48 12.20
CA ARG A 58 -6.53 16.79 12.55
C ARG A 58 -5.44 17.85 12.46
N THR A 59 -5.86 19.04 12.02
CA THR A 59 -5.38 20.40 12.35
C THR A 59 -4.02 20.49 13.06
N GLY A 60 -2.95 20.64 12.27
CA GLY A 60 -1.62 21.05 12.72
C GLY A 60 -0.98 21.95 11.65
N ALA A 61 -0.11 22.87 12.08
CA ALA A 61 0.42 23.99 11.28
C ALA A 61 0.84 23.63 9.85
N VAL A 62 0.47 24.51 8.90
CA VAL A 62 0.72 24.41 7.46
C VAL A 62 2.21 24.11 7.21
N PRO A 63 2.55 22.93 6.65
CA PRO A 63 3.91 22.62 6.20
C PRO A 63 4.41 23.68 5.21
N PRO A 64 5.74 23.84 5.04
CA PRO A 64 6.27 24.57 3.89
C PRO A 64 5.62 24.05 2.61
N PRO A 65 5.31 24.93 1.63
CA PRO A 65 4.61 24.52 0.43
C PRO A 65 5.37 23.36 -0.23
N PRO A 66 4.69 22.26 -0.55
CA PRO A 66 5.32 21.13 -1.20
C PRO A 66 5.97 21.60 -2.50
N VAL A 67 7.17 21.10 -2.78
CA VAL A 67 7.82 21.32 -4.07
C VAL A 67 6.88 20.76 -5.14
N PRO A 68 6.51 21.54 -6.18
CA PRO A 68 5.66 21.02 -7.25
C PRO A 68 6.31 19.78 -7.86
N VAL A 69 5.56 18.69 -7.98
CA VAL A 69 6.04 17.55 -8.76
C VAL A 69 6.30 18.05 -10.18
N PRO A 70 7.52 17.92 -10.71
CA PRO A 70 7.87 18.45 -12.01
C PRO A 70 6.84 18.01 -13.06
N PRO A 71 6.55 18.82 -14.09
CA PRO A 71 5.85 18.35 -15.27
C PRO A 71 6.78 17.35 -15.97
N GLY A 72 6.82 16.11 -15.49
CA GLY A 72 7.68 15.07 -16.02
C GLY A 72 7.43 14.88 -17.51
N THR A 73 8.46 14.45 -18.23
CA THR A 73 8.28 14.01 -19.61
C THR A 73 7.57 12.66 -19.59
N VAL A 74 6.47 12.51 -20.33
CA VAL A 74 5.75 11.24 -20.43
C VAL A 74 6.70 10.17 -21.01
N PRO A 75 7.03 9.10 -20.26
CA PRO A 75 7.91 8.04 -20.75
C PRO A 75 7.26 7.29 -21.93
N PRO A 76 8.03 6.79 -22.90
CA PRO A 76 7.46 5.95 -23.96
C PRO A 76 6.90 4.64 -23.41
N VAL A 77 6.03 3.98 -24.19
CA VAL A 77 5.52 2.64 -23.85
C VAL A 77 6.68 1.68 -23.66
N GLY A 78 6.63 0.86 -22.60
CA GLY A 78 7.70 -0.09 -22.30
C GLY A 78 8.90 0.48 -21.54
N ALA A 79 8.87 1.76 -21.16
CA ALA A 79 9.95 2.42 -20.42
C ALA A 79 10.01 2.07 -18.92
N TYR A 80 9.13 1.18 -18.44
CA TYR A 80 9.17 0.70 -17.07
C TYR A 80 10.40 -0.16 -16.80
N VAL A 81 10.81 -0.20 -15.54
CA VAL A 81 11.92 -1.05 -15.08
C VAL A 81 11.61 -2.52 -15.24
N ARG A 82 12.62 -3.36 -15.36
CA ARG A 82 12.43 -4.81 -15.48
C ARG A 82 12.54 -5.48 -14.10
N PRO A 83 11.85 -6.60 -13.87
CA PRO A 83 12.04 -7.39 -12.67
C PRO A 83 13.53 -7.66 -12.40
N GLY A 84 13.97 -7.42 -11.17
CA GLY A 84 15.36 -7.57 -10.74
C GLY A 84 16.35 -6.53 -11.28
N SER A 85 15.91 -5.50 -12.01
CA SER A 85 16.81 -4.46 -12.55
C SER A 85 16.96 -3.24 -11.65
N VAL A 86 16.32 -3.23 -10.47
CA VAL A 86 16.29 -2.13 -9.51
C VAL A 86 16.35 -2.68 -8.08
N GLY A 87 16.44 -1.77 -7.10
CA GLY A 87 16.78 -2.10 -5.72
C GLY A 87 18.28 -2.01 -5.46
N TYR A 88 18.76 -2.65 -4.40
CA TYR A 88 20.19 -2.73 -4.15
C TYR A 88 20.83 -3.82 -5.02
N LEU A 89 21.63 -3.41 -6.00
CA LEU A 89 22.29 -4.30 -6.96
C LEU A 89 23.78 -4.57 -6.65
N GLY A 90 24.30 -3.96 -5.58
CA GLY A 90 25.70 -4.10 -5.18
C GLY A 90 26.00 -5.43 -4.47
N PRO A 91 27.28 -5.76 -4.24
CA PRO A 91 27.65 -6.91 -3.44
C PRO A 91 27.31 -6.67 -1.96
N LEU A 92 26.72 -7.65 -1.27
CA LEU A 92 26.36 -7.53 0.16
C LEU A 92 27.53 -7.15 1.06
N SER A 93 28.77 -7.48 0.68
CA SER A 93 29.99 -7.12 1.40
C SER A 93 30.30 -5.61 1.38
N ALA A 94 29.67 -4.84 0.49
CA ALA A 94 29.78 -3.38 0.44
C ALA A 94 28.80 -2.68 1.39
N LEU A 95 27.92 -3.43 2.07
CA LEU A 95 26.95 -2.87 3.01
C LEU A 95 27.51 -2.87 4.44
N THR A 96 27.31 -1.75 5.14
CA THR A 96 27.43 -1.73 6.60
C THR A 96 26.22 -2.42 7.21
N VAL A 97 26.43 -3.53 7.92
CA VAL A 97 25.34 -4.33 8.48
C VAL A 97 24.96 -3.85 9.88
N TYR A 98 23.68 -3.52 10.06
CA TYR A 98 23.07 -3.25 11.37
C TYR A 98 22.16 -4.42 11.75
N PRO A 99 22.65 -5.37 12.56
CA PRO A 99 21.83 -6.49 13.01
C PRO A 99 20.74 -6.02 13.98
N HIS A 100 19.59 -6.69 13.94
CA HIS A 100 18.49 -6.46 14.87
C HIS A 100 18.96 -6.44 16.34
N GLY A 101 18.61 -5.39 17.07
CA GLY A 101 18.94 -5.23 18.50
C GLY A 101 20.44 -5.07 18.81
N GLY A 102 21.30 -5.03 17.80
CA GLY A 102 22.75 -4.93 17.95
C GLY A 102 23.28 -3.54 17.59
N ALA A 103 24.40 -3.52 16.85
CA ALA A 103 24.96 -2.27 16.33
C ALA A 103 23.90 -1.47 15.55
N LYS A 104 23.96 -0.15 15.65
CA LYS A 104 22.96 0.77 15.09
C LYS A 104 23.62 2.04 14.54
N PRO A 105 23.00 2.73 13.57
CA PRO A 105 23.46 4.05 13.13
C PRO A 105 23.53 5.05 14.28
N ALA A 106 24.42 6.03 14.19
CA ALA A 106 24.52 7.09 15.19
C ALA A 106 23.19 7.86 15.32
N GLY A 107 22.82 8.22 16.55
CA GLY A 107 21.59 8.98 16.83
C GLY A 107 20.28 8.16 16.73
N THR A 108 20.37 6.84 16.63
CA THR A 108 19.20 5.94 16.55
C THR A 108 19.10 5.05 17.79
N THR A 109 17.95 4.42 17.99
CA THR A 109 17.73 3.44 19.08
C THR A 109 16.91 2.25 18.59
N TRP A 110 17.33 1.04 18.96
CA TRP A 110 16.51 -0.15 18.76
C TRP A 110 15.39 -0.17 19.78
N GLU A 111 14.17 -0.25 19.29
CA GLU A 111 12.95 -0.41 20.08
C GLU A 111 12.25 -1.72 19.69
N THR A 112 11.23 -2.09 20.44
CA THR A 112 10.42 -3.29 20.17
C THR A 112 9.74 -3.29 18.80
N TYR A 113 9.58 -2.11 18.20
CA TYR A 113 8.93 -1.88 16.91
C TYR A 113 9.93 -1.48 15.80
N GLY A 114 11.23 -1.67 16.04
CA GLY A 114 12.29 -1.43 15.06
C GLY A 114 13.27 -0.33 15.46
N LEU A 115 14.08 0.11 14.50
CA LEU A 115 15.06 1.17 14.65
C LEU A 115 14.36 2.54 14.68
N GLN A 116 14.25 3.13 15.87
CA GLN A 116 13.74 4.47 16.07
C GLN A 116 14.74 5.53 15.61
N ILE A 117 14.24 6.49 14.83
CA ILE A 117 14.95 7.67 14.35
C ILE A 117 14.11 8.91 14.70
N ASP A 118 14.61 9.77 15.60
CA ASP A 118 13.87 10.96 16.06
C ASP A 118 14.13 12.23 15.24
N GLY A 119 15.17 12.25 14.40
CA GLY A 119 15.57 13.41 13.60
C GLY A 119 15.71 13.09 12.12
N ASP A 120 16.44 13.94 11.43
CA ASP A 120 16.84 13.70 10.04
C ASP A 120 17.95 12.64 10.03
N LEU A 121 17.90 11.73 9.05
CA LEU A 121 18.91 10.69 8.92
C LEU A 121 19.09 10.31 7.46
N THR A 122 20.34 10.09 7.09
CA THR A 122 20.71 9.44 5.83
C THR A 122 21.28 8.07 6.13
N LEU A 123 20.68 7.05 5.53
CA LEU A 123 21.16 5.68 5.49
C LEU A 123 21.63 5.40 4.06
N ASP A 124 22.93 5.25 3.86
CA ASP A 124 23.51 4.95 2.55
C ASP A 124 24.46 3.76 2.65
N HIS A 125 24.35 2.81 1.73
CA HIS A 125 25.13 1.57 1.73
C HIS A 125 25.02 0.79 3.06
N VAL A 126 23.79 0.64 3.57
CA VAL A 126 23.54 -0.11 4.81
C VAL A 126 22.64 -1.32 4.58
N TRP A 127 22.80 -2.35 5.42
CA TRP A 127 21.83 -3.41 5.57
C TRP A 127 21.25 -3.36 6.98
N VAL A 128 20.05 -2.78 7.11
CA VAL A 128 19.31 -2.79 8.38
C VAL A 128 18.47 -4.06 8.42
N LYS A 129 18.78 -4.94 9.38
CA LYS A 129 18.01 -6.16 9.65
C LYS A 129 16.95 -5.87 10.70
N GLY A 130 16.00 -5.03 10.38
CA GLY A 130 14.95 -4.57 11.28
C GLY A 130 14.03 -3.57 10.58
N SER A 131 12.85 -3.36 11.16
CA SER A 131 11.94 -2.31 10.68
C SER A 131 12.48 -0.92 11.08
N ILE A 132 12.13 0.13 10.35
CA ILE A 132 12.50 1.53 10.65
C ILE A 132 11.26 2.29 11.13
N TYR A 133 11.37 2.95 12.28
CA TYR A 133 10.36 3.81 12.86
C TYR A 133 10.86 5.26 12.92
N TRP A 134 10.42 6.09 11.99
CA TRP A 134 10.89 7.46 11.87
C TRP A 134 9.89 8.47 12.43
N LYS A 135 10.33 9.23 13.43
CA LYS A 135 9.57 10.29 14.12
C LYS A 135 10.04 11.70 13.77
N GLY A 136 11.08 11.83 12.95
CA GLY A 136 11.66 13.12 12.59
C GLY A 136 10.68 14.02 11.85
N SER A 137 10.95 15.32 11.93
CA SER A 137 10.15 16.39 11.32
C SER A 137 10.81 16.99 10.07
N GLY A 138 11.97 16.51 9.63
CA GLY A 138 12.61 16.92 8.37
C GLY A 138 12.60 15.78 7.35
N THR A 139 13.78 15.26 7.01
CA THR A 139 13.98 14.30 5.92
C THR A 139 14.62 12.99 6.39
N LEU A 140 14.00 11.87 6.02
CA LEU A 140 14.63 10.55 6.02
C LEU A 140 15.10 10.22 4.60
N THR A 141 16.39 9.91 4.45
CA THR A 141 16.99 9.48 3.18
C THR A 141 17.53 8.06 3.31
N ILE A 142 17.13 7.16 2.42
CA ILE A 142 17.64 5.79 2.33
C ILE A 142 18.10 5.56 0.89
N THR A 143 19.39 5.30 0.68
CA THR A 143 19.96 5.09 -0.64
C THR A 143 20.86 3.86 -0.68
N ASN A 144 20.87 3.13 -1.80
CA ASN A 144 21.77 2.00 -2.02
C ASN A 144 21.80 1.01 -0.85
N SER A 145 20.63 0.72 -0.26
CA SER A 145 20.54 0.01 1.02
C SER A 145 19.56 -1.15 0.96
N ILE A 146 19.67 -2.05 1.92
CA ILE A 146 18.71 -3.13 2.16
C ILE A 146 18.05 -2.91 3.52
N ILE A 147 16.73 -2.83 3.55
CA ILE A 147 15.94 -2.83 4.79
C ILE A 147 15.11 -4.12 4.80
N ASP A 148 15.52 -5.04 5.67
CA ASP A 148 14.83 -6.31 5.92
C ASP A 148 13.97 -6.14 7.19
N GLY A 149 12.71 -5.73 7.00
CA GLY A 149 11.75 -5.53 8.08
C GLY A 149 11.41 -6.84 8.80
N ARG A 150 11.23 -6.77 10.12
CA ARG A 150 10.90 -7.95 10.96
C ARG A 150 10.23 -7.64 12.31
N ASP A 151 10.17 -6.37 12.71
CA ASP A 151 9.86 -5.99 14.10
C ASP A 151 8.43 -5.44 14.27
N ALA A 152 7.79 -5.03 13.18
CA ALA A 152 6.49 -4.36 13.20
C ALA A 152 5.71 -4.65 11.90
N TRP A 153 4.49 -4.17 11.75
CA TRP A 153 3.70 -4.40 10.52
C TRP A 153 4.17 -3.57 9.29
N TYR A 154 5.40 -3.04 9.30
CA TYR A 154 5.99 -2.20 8.26
C TYR A 154 7.49 -2.48 8.08
N VAL A 155 8.07 -2.06 6.95
CA VAL A 155 9.53 -2.01 6.76
C VAL A 155 10.08 -0.64 7.12
N VAL A 156 9.45 0.43 6.62
CA VAL A 156 9.74 1.83 6.95
C VAL A 156 8.42 2.53 7.25
N TYR A 157 8.30 3.10 8.44
CA TYR A 157 7.13 3.84 8.86
C TYR A 157 7.45 5.28 9.27
N SER A 158 6.74 6.22 8.66
CA SER A 158 6.74 7.63 9.07
C SER A 158 5.66 7.89 10.10
N ALA A 159 6.07 7.96 11.38
CA ALA A 159 5.20 8.18 12.53
C ALA A 159 5.07 9.68 12.92
N GLY A 160 6.06 10.50 12.59
CA GLY A 160 6.17 11.91 12.99
C GLY A 160 5.38 12.89 12.11
N ALA A 161 5.55 14.20 12.33
CA ALA A 161 5.07 15.26 11.42
C ALA A 161 6.03 15.44 10.22
N ALA A 162 6.40 14.32 9.63
CA ALA A 162 7.44 14.19 8.63
C ALA A 162 7.20 15.11 7.43
N LYS A 163 8.30 15.62 6.85
CA LYS A 163 8.21 16.51 5.68
C LYS A 163 8.53 15.77 4.40
N ARG A 164 9.57 14.94 4.41
CA ARG A 164 10.02 14.24 3.21
C ARG A 164 10.63 12.88 3.49
N MET A 165 10.31 11.89 2.66
CA MET A 165 10.93 10.57 2.67
C MET A 165 11.53 10.32 1.29
N VAL A 166 12.84 10.09 1.24
CA VAL A 166 13.58 9.82 0.00
C VAL A 166 14.14 8.41 0.09
N ILE A 167 13.68 7.50 -0.77
CA ILE A 167 14.15 6.11 -0.80
C ILE A 167 14.52 5.77 -2.23
N LYS A 168 15.81 5.54 -2.49
CA LYS A 168 16.31 5.29 -3.85
C LYS A 168 17.25 4.11 -3.95
N ASN A 169 17.19 3.38 -5.07
CA ASN A 169 18.12 2.29 -5.38
C ASN A 169 18.25 1.28 -4.22
N SER A 170 17.15 0.99 -3.53
CA SER A 170 17.16 0.23 -2.28
C SER A 170 16.19 -0.94 -2.34
N THR A 171 16.49 -2.00 -1.59
CA THR A 171 15.60 -3.16 -1.44
C THR A 171 14.90 -3.06 -0.10
N LEU A 172 13.57 -3.06 -0.12
CA LEU A 172 12.70 -3.00 1.05
C LEU A 172 11.79 -4.22 1.05
N ARG A 173 12.00 -5.10 2.02
CA ARG A 173 11.18 -6.30 2.12
C ARG A 173 10.94 -6.72 3.55
N TRP A 174 9.86 -7.47 3.75
CA TRP A 174 9.71 -8.23 4.98
C TRP A 174 10.58 -9.48 4.95
N ASP A 175 11.37 -9.71 5.99
CA ASP A 175 12.13 -10.94 6.13
C ASP A 175 11.21 -12.08 6.57
N THR A 176 10.61 -12.76 5.60
CA THR A 176 9.77 -13.95 5.82
C THR A 176 10.53 -15.14 6.43
N ARG A 177 11.86 -15.05 6.55
CA ARG A 177 12.71 -16.04 7.22
C ARG A 177 12.96 -15.72 8.70
N ALA A 178 12.66 -14.50 9.15
CA ALA A 178 12.74 -14.16 10.56
C ALA A 178 11.65 -14.95 11.33
N ALA A 179 11.91 -15.32 12.58
CA ALA A 179 11.09 -16.22 13.40
C ALA A 179 9.70 -15.67 13.81
N GLY A 180 9.18 -14.67 13.09
CA GLY A 180 7.83 -14.16 13.23
C GLY A 180 7.28 -13.85 11.84
N ALA A 181 6.17 -14.50 11.46
CA ALA A 181 5.40 -14.03 10.33
C ALA A 181 4.94 -12.59 10.65
N PHE A 182 4.86 -11.72 9.62
CA PHE A 182 4.27 -10.40 9.84
C PHE A 182 2.88 -10.57 10.47
N PRO A 183 2.46 -9.68 11.38
CA PRO A 183 1.20 -9.84 12.11
C PRO A 183 0.02 -10.09 11.15
N ALA A 184 -0.86 -11.04 11.50
CA ALA A 184 -1.97 -11.41 10.64
C ALA A 184 -3.02 -10.31 10.54
N GLY A 185 -3.67 -10.21 9.38
CA GLY A 185 -4.86 -9.37 9.18
C GLY A 185 -4.62 -7.85 9.13
N TYR A 186 -3.38 -7.42 8.90
CA TYR A 186 -3.04 -6.02 8.67
C TYR A 186 -3.02 -5.69 7.18
N ASP A 187 -3.50 -4.49 6.88
CA ASP A 187 -3.61 -3.92 5.55
C ASP A 187 -2.53 -2.84 5.37
N VAL A 188 -1.30 -3.27 5.03
CA VAL A 188 -0.09 -2.47 5.26
C VAL A 188 0.95 -2.67 4.16
N ALA A 189 1.72 -1.62 3.89
CA ALA A 189 2.80 -1.63 2.91
C ALA A 189 4.19 -1.58 3.57
N PRO A 190 5.26 -2.03 2.88
CA PRO A 190 6.64 -1.82 3.30
C PRO A 190 6.94 -0.36 3.61
N ILE A 191 6.43 0.56 2.81
CA ILE A 191 6.54 2.01 3.05
C ILE A 191 5.17 2.51 3.49
N TRP A 192 5.06 2.83 4.78
CA TRP A 192 3.81 3.32 5.37
C TRP A 192 3.97 4.66 6.07
N GLN A 193 2.86 5.36 6.25
CA GLN A 193 2.87 6.70 6.81
C GLN A 193 1.63 6.96 7.66
N ARG A 194 1.83 7.72 8.74
CA ARG A 194 0.82 8.57 9.39
C ARG A 194 1.19 10.05 9.28
N GLY A 195 2.43 10.35 8.88
CA GLY A 195 3.04 11.67 8.88
C GLY A 195 2.67 12.61 7.73
N ASP A 196 2.05 12.06 6.68
CA ASP A 196 1.88 12.67 5.36
C ASP A 196 3.17 13.27 4.75
N PRO A 197 4.34 12.59 4.81
CA PRO A 197 5.56 13.10 4.19
C PRO A 197 5.43 13.10 2.67
N VAL A 198 5.99 14.10 1.99
CA VAL A 198 6.21 14.00 0.54
C VAL A 198 7.20 12.88 0.26
N MET A 199 6.89 11.96 -0.64
CA MET A 199 7.73 10.78 -0.89
C MET A 199 8.42 10.86 -2.26
N ASP A 200 9.73 10.63 -2.30
CA ASP A 200 10.49 10.35 -3.52
C ASP A 200 10.97 8.89 -3.46
N ILE A 201 10.19 7.99 -4.02
CA ILE A 201 10.43 6.55 -4.01
C ILE A 201 10.86 6.15 -5.42
N GLU A 202 12.16 5.97 -5.62
CA GLU A 202 12.72 5.77 -6.96
C GLU A 202 13.63 4.53 -7.09
N HIS A 203 13.45 3.73 -8.13
CA HIS A 203 14.36 2.60 -8.44
C HIS A 203 14.54 1.59 -7.29
N ASN A 204 13.47 1.29 -6.56
CA ASN A 204 13.50 0.33 -5.45
C ASN A 204 12.95 -1.05 -5.83
N ASP A 205 13.37 -2.07 -5.10
CA ASP A 205 12.74 -3.40 -5.04
C ASP A 205 11.90 -3.45 -3.75
N ILE A 206 10.59 -3.67 -3.88
CA ILE A 206 9.62 -3.57 -2.78
C ILE A 206 8.75 -4.84 -2.75
N SER A 207 8.80 -5.58 -1.64
CA SER A 207 8.09 -6.87 -1.52
C SER A 207 7.78 -7.33 -0.09
N GLY A 208 7.07 -8.45 0.04
CA GLY A 208 6.98 -9.21 1.30
C GLY A 208 5.91 -8.76 2.30
N LEU A 209 5.07 -7.78 1.94
CA LEU A 209 3.92 -7.35 2.74
C LEU A 209 2.65 -7.29 1.85
N PRO A 210 1.45 -7.14 2.44
CA PRO A 210 0.20 -7.17 1.70
C PRO A 210 0.10 -6.13 0.59
N GLN A 211 0.55 -4.91 0.85
CA GLN A 211 0.57 -3.83 -0.13
C GLN A 211 2.01 -3.45 -0.51
N GLY A 212 2.21 -2.68 -1.59
CA GLY A 212 3.54 -2.18 -1.98
C GLY A 212 3.92 -0.82 -1.40
N LEU A 213 3.10 0.23 -1.61
CA LEU A 213 3.31 1.55 -0.98
C LEU A 213 2.03 2.40 -0.97
N ASN A 214 1.98 3.37 -0.04
CA ASN A 214 0.92 4.38 0.05
C ASN A 214 1.51 5.80 -0.13
N PRO A 215 1.51 6.34 -1.36
CA PRO A 215 2.07 7.66 -1.62
C PRO A 215 1.13 8.77 -1.14
N THR A 216 1.69 9.90 -0.73
CA THR A 216 0.95 11.08 -0.28
C THR A 216 0.97 12.18 -1.35
N ALA A 217 0.26 13.29 -1.10
CA ALA A 217 0.28 14.45 -1.98
C ALA A 217 1.70 14.90 -2.37
N HIS A 218 1.88 15.28 -3.64
CA HIS A 218 3.13 15.74 -4.23
C HIS A 218 4.27 14.71 -4.28
N SER A 219 3.96 13.42 -4.12
CA SER A 219 4.96 12.35 -4.17
C SER A 219 5.34 11.94 -5.60
N ILE A 220 6.55 11.42 -5.73
CA ILE A 220 7.10 10.77 -6.93
C ILE A 220 7.33 9.29 -6.61
N VAL A 221 6.73 8.43 -7.43
CA VAL A 221 6.90 6.97 -7.38
C VAL A 221 7.39 6.54 -8.77
N ASP A 222 8.70 6.34 -8.90
CA ASP A 222 9.37 6.23 -10.20
C ASP A 222 10.25 4.99 -10.32
N GLY A 223 10.01 4.15 -11.31
CA GLY A 223 10.96 3.08 -11.64
C GLY A 223 11.09 2.01 -10.57
N ASN A 224 10.08 1.77 -9.72
CA ASN A 224 10.14 0.73 -8.70
C ASN A 224 9.66 -0.62 -9.23
N TRP A 225 10.20 -1.71 -8.69
CA TRP A 225 9.68 -3.06 -8.87
C TRP A 225 8.91 -3.46 -7.60
N ILE A 226 7.59 -3.56 -7.73
CA ILE A 226 6.67 -3.92 -6.64
C ILE A 226 6.10 -5.29 -6.94
N HIS A 227 6.41 -6.26 -6.09
CA HIS A 227 6.08 -7.66 -6.35
C HIS A 227 6.04 -8.50 -5.07
N GLY A 228 5.67 -9.77 -5.21
CA GLY A 228 5.75 -10.73 -4.10
C GLY A 228 4.95 -10.29 -2.88
N LEU A 229 3.83 -9.61 -3.12
CA LEU A 229 2.92 -9.18 -2.07
C LEU A 229 2.27 -10.40 -1.45
N VAL A 230 2.22 -10.44 -0.13
CA VAL A 230 1.78 -11.61 0.62
C VAL A 230 0.93 -11.16 1.79
N GLN A 231 -0.13 -11.92 2.05
CA GLN A 231 -1.01 -11.76 3.20
C GLN A 231 -0.82 -12.92 4.18
N ASN A 232 -0.75 -12.60 5.48
CA ASN A 232 -0.65 -13.58 6.54
C ASN A 232 -1.97 -13.59 7.30
N GLY A 233 -2.55 -14.78 7.44
CA GLY A 233 -3.87 -14.99 8.02
C GLY A 233 -5.01 -14.25 7.31
N GLY A 234 -6.23 -14.38 7.86
CA GLY A 234 -7.36 -13.56 7.47
C GLY A 234 -7.40 -12.25 8.26
N SER A 235 -7.96 -11.19 7.68
CA SER A 235 -8.26 -9.93 8.38
C SER A 235 -9.64 -10.02 9.01
N ASN A 236 -9.90 -9.08 9.92
CA ASN A 236 -11.23 -8.80 10.43
C ASN A 236 -11.96 -7.69 9.62
N GLY A 237 -11.53 -7.39 8.40
CA GLY A 237 -12.04 -6.29 7.57
C GLY A 237 -11.66 -6.43 6.08
N PRO A 238 -12.00 -5.47 5.20
CA PRO A 238 -11.50 -5.49 3.82
C PRO A 238 -9.98 -5.62 3.81
N MET A 239 -9.45 -6.52 2.98
CA MET A 239 -8.01 -6.66 2.74
C MET A 239 -7.69 -5.98 1.42
N HIS A 240 -6.60 -5.24 1.37
CA HIS A 240 -6.03 -4.71 0.14
C HIS A 240 -4.67 -5.35 -0.09
N MET A 241 -4.55 -6.07 -1.21
CA MET A 241 -3.29 -6.62 -1.69
C MET A 241 -2.76 -5.83 -2.89
N ASP A 242 -2.83 -4.50 -2.80
CA ASP A 242 -2.58 -3.59 -3.90
C ASP A 242 -1.10 -3.19 -4.00
N GLY A 243 -0.61 -2.94 -5.21
CA GLY A 243 0.78 -2.56 -5.43
C GLY A 243 1.03 -1.13 -4.95
N ILE A 244 0.28 -0.18 -5.49
CA ILE A 244 0.28 1.21 -5.05
C ILE A 244 -1.15 1.53 -4.61
N PHE A 245 -1.34 1.73 -3.31
CA PHE A 245 -2.62 2.14 -2.75
C PHE A 245 -2.54 3.56 -2.21
N SER A 246 -2.94 4.53 -3.04
CA SER A 246 -3.03 5.93 -2.64
C SER A 246 -4.33 6.15 -1.88
N GLN A 247 -4.23 6.38 -0.57
CA GLN A 247 -5.37 6.65 0.32
C GLN A 247 -5.76 8.15 0.37
N GLY A 248 -5.26 8.94 -0.57
CA GLY A 248 -5.48 10.37 -0.68
C GLY A 248 -4.18 11.12 -0.98
N GLY A 249 -4.27 12.13 -1.84
CA GLY A 249 -3.15 12.99 -2.20
C GLY A 249 -3.22 13.50 -3.63
N SER A 250 -3.17 14.82 -3.78
CA SER A 250 -3.09 15.47 -5.09
C SER A 250 -1.64 15.56 -5.60
N ASN A 251 -1.50 15.71 -6.92
CA ASN A 251 -0.23 15.94 -7.61
C ASN A 251 0.78 14.78 -7.50
N ILE A 252 0.32 13.54 -7.43
CA ILE A 252 1.20 12.35 -7.38
C ILE A 252 1.66 11.97 -8.80
N LEU A 253 2.93 11.66 -8.98
CA LEU A 253 3.47 11.08 -10.21
C LEU A 253 3.85 9.62 -9.99
N ILE A 254 3.17 8.71 -10.68
CA ILE A 254 3.44 7.28 -10.69
C ILE A 254 3.94 6.90 -12.09
N GLN A 255 5.24 6.67 -12.23
CA GLN A 255 5.82 6.41 -13.56
C GLN A 255 6.88 5.32 -13.60
N ARG A 256 7.00 4.65 -14.76
CA ARG A 256 8.04 3.64 -15.05
C ARG A 256 8.13 2.47 -14.04
N ASN A 257 7.13 2.28 -13.18
CA ASN A 257 7.12 1.18 -12.22
C ASN A 257 6.76 -0.13 -12.91
N TYR A 258 7.25 -1.23 -12.37
CA TYR A 258 6.78 -2.58 -12.64
C TYR A 258 5.98 -3.06 -11.44
N VAL A 259 4.67 -3.13 -11.58
CA VAL A 259 3.75 -3.49 -10.49
C VAL A 259 3.05 -4.79 -10.83
N GLU A 260 3.32 -5.83 -10.05
CA GLU A 260 2.67 -7.13 -10.15
C GLU A 260 2.13 -7.55 -8.78
N VAL A 261 0.82 -7.69 -8.70
CA VAL A 261 0.13 -8.14 -7.48
C VAL A 261 -0.44 -9.56 -7.68
N PRO A 262 -0.67 -10.32 -6.60
CA PRO A 262 -1.17 -11.69 -6.71
C PRO A 262 -2.59 -11.75 -7.29
N ALA A 263 -2.97 -12.90 -7.87
CA ALA A 263 -4.33 -13.13 -8.35
C ALA A 263 -5.26 -13.62 -7.23
N THR A 264 -5.44 -12.81 -6.17
CA THR A 264 -6.30 -13.11 -5.02
C THR A 264 -7.47 -12.14 -4.94
N ALA A 265 -8.57 -12.55 -4.29
CA ALA A 265 -9.79 -11.74 -4.18
C ALA A 265 -9.60 -10.44 -3.36
N ASP A 266 -8.53 -10.38 -2.57
CA ASP A 266 -8.14 -9.24 -1.74
C ASP A 266 -7.44 -8.13 -2.54
N VAL A 267 -7.13 -8.35 -3.82
CA VAL A 267 -6.62 -7.30 -4.70
C VAL A 267 -7.77 -6.44 -5.19
N THR A 268 -7.67 -5.13 -4.97
CA THR A 268 -8.63 -4.16 -5.49
C THR A 268 -8.10 -3.41 -6.71
N GLY A 269 -6.78 -3.31 -6.84
CA GLY A 269 -6.07 -3.06 -8.10
C GLY A 269 -4.55 -3.02 -7.92
N ALA A 270 -3.80 -3.20 -9.01
CA ALA A 270 -2.34 -3.02 -8.93
C ALA A 270 -1.97 -1.58 -8.58
N ILE A 271 -2.71 -0.62 -9.14
CA ILE A 271 -2.72 0.77 -8.68
C ILE A 271 -4.15 1.11 -8.29
N PHE A 272 -4.37 1.49 -7.03
CA PHE A 272 -5.66 1.89 -6.51
C PHE A 272 -5.58 3.31 -5.93
N LEU A 273 -6.42 4.20 -6.45
CA LEU A 273 -6.57 5.57 -5.98
C LEU A 273 -7.92 5.71 -5.29
N GLN A 274 -7.92 5.87 -3.97
CA GLN A 274 -9.11 6.06 -3.17
C GLN A 274 -8.85 7.10 -2.09
N ASP A 275 -9.70 8.11 -2.02
CA ASP A 275 -9.80 8.99 -0.87
C ASP A 275 -11.29 8.99 -0.53
N LEU A 276 -11.61 8.50 0.66
CA LEU A 276 -13.00 8.36 1.10
C LEU A 276 -13.59 9.70 1.57
N ASP A 277 -12.74 10.70 1.82
CA ASP A 277 -13.13 11.96 2.43
C ASP A 277 -13.03 13.14 1.44
N GLN A 278 -12.22 13.03 0.39
CA GLN A 278 -11.96 14.11 -0.57
C GLN A 278 -11.82 13.62 -2.01
N THR A 279 -11.72 14.57 -2.95
CA THR A 279 -11.34 14.31 -4.34
C THR A 279 -9.92 14.77 -4.60
N ASP A 280 -9.10 13.90 -5.18
CA ASP A 280 -7.74 14.23 -5.59
C ASP A 280 -7.68 14.87 -6.97
N SER A 281 -6.56 15.51 -7.31
CA SER A 281 -6.32 16.05 -8.65
C SER A 281 -4.84 16.02 -9.02
N GLY A 282 -4.53 16.11 -10.31
CA GLY A 282 -3.14 16.19 -10.78
C GLY A 282 -2.34 14.89 -10.66
N VAL A 283 -3.02 13.76 -10.43
CA VAL A 283 -2.39 12.44 -10.40
C VAL A 283 -2.07 12.00 -11.84
N ARG A 284 -0.87 11.46 -12.04
CA ARG A 284 -0.34 11.01 -13.33
C ARG A 284 0.15 9.57 -13.21
N VAL A 285 -0.32 8.70 -14.11
CA VAL A 285 0.05 7.27 -14.17
C VAL A 285 0.65 7.00 -15.55
N TRP A 286 1.98 7.05 -15.66
CA TRP A 286 2.67 7.08 -16.95
C TRP A 286 3.73 6.00 -17.14
N GLY A 287 3.68 5.26 -18.25
CA GLY A 287 4.78 4.39 -18.66
C GLY A 287 5.04 3.19 -17.73
N ASN A 288 4.07 2.79 -16.90
CA ASN A 288 4.20 1.67 -15.96
C ASN A 288 3.85 0.33 -16.63
N PHE A 289 4.38 -0.77 -16.10
CA PHE A 289 3.78 -2.10 -16.25
C PHE A 289 2.86 -2.37 -15.06
N ILE A 290 1.61 -2.75 -15.33
CA ILE A 290 0.56 -2.85 -14.32
C ILE A 290 -0.16 -4.20 -14.49
N LYS A 291 -0.08 -5.07 -13.49
CA LYS A 291 -0.77 -6.36 -13.47
C LYS A 291 -1.49 -6.56 -12.12
N GLY A 292 -2.81 -6.53 -12.12
CA GLY A 292 -3.71 -6.15 -11.02
C GLY A 292 -4.61 -7.24 -10.48
N GLY A 293 -4.09 -8.45 -10.32
CA GLY A 293 -4.86 -9.55 -9.75
C GLY A 293 -6.10 -9.89 -10.60
N PRO A 294 -7.21 -10.35 -9.99
CA PRO A 294 -8.35 -10.90 -10.73
C PRO A 294 -9.39 -9.86 -11.19
N TYR A 295 -9.25 -8.58 -10.83
CA TYR A 295 -10.33 -7.60 -11.08
C TYR A 295 -9.89 -6.38 -11.89
N PHE A 296 -8.86 -5.64 -11.47
CA PHE A 296 -8.51 -4.36 -12.08
C PHE A 296 -7.00 -4.11 -12.07
N ASN A 297 -6.43 -3.76 -13.21
CA ASN A 297 -5.05 -3.24 -13.25
C ASN A 297 -4.93 -1.87 -12.58
N LEU A 298 -5.83 -0.95 -12.91
CA LEU A 298 -5.88 0.40 -12.37
C LEU A 298 -7.29 0.71 -11.89
N ARG A 299 -7.46 1.12 -10.64
CA ARG A 299 -8.76 1.54 -10.11
C ARG A 299 -8.67 2.97 -9.61
N ASN A 300 -9.56 3.83 -10.10
CA ASN A 300 -9.65 5.23 -9.71
C ASN A 300 -11.03 5.51 -9.11
N GLU A 301 -11.06 5.99 -7.87
CA GLU A 301 -12.29 6.39 -7.18
C GLU A 301 -12.27 7.85 -6.76
N THR A 302 -11.10 8.48 -6.67
CA THR A 302 -10.98 9.86 -6.14
C THR A 302 -10.38 10.86 -7.12
N SER A 303 -9.41 10.46 -7.96
CA SER A 303 -8.64 11.42 -8.72
C SER A 303 -9.44 11.98 -9.89
N LEU A 304 -9.55 13.30 -9.93
CA LEU A 304 -10.14 14.08 -11.01
C LEU A 304 -9.12 14.33 -12.11
N ASN A 305 -9.59 14.22 -13.35
CA ASN A 305 -8.79 14.41 -14.56
C ASN A 305 -7.52 13.54 -14.56
N LEU A 306 -7.62 12.30 -14.08
CA LEU A 306 -6.52 11.36 -14.04
C LEU A 306 -5.87 11.23 -15.42
N ASP A 307 -4.55 11.35 -15.45
CA ASP A 307 -3.77 11.34 -16.67
C ASP A 307 -3.04 10.00 -16.81
N VAL A 308 -3.57 9.12 -17.67
CA VAL A 308 -3.09 7.74 -17.85
C VAL A 308 -2.49 7.57 -19.25
N ARG A 309 -1.17 7.44 -19.34
CA ARG A 309 -0.47 7.39 -20.63
C ARG A 309 0.59 6.30 -20.71
N ASN A 310 0.72 5.72 -21.89
CA ASN A 310 1.85 4.87 -22.28
C ASN A 310 2.09 3.67 -21.34
N ASN A 311 1.09 3.21 -20.57
CA ASN A 311 1.25 2.07 -19.68
C ASN A 311 1.08 0.74 -20.44
N THR A 312 1.70 -0.31 -19.93
CA THR A 312 1.48 -1.70 -20.37
C THR A 312 0.67 -2.46 -19.30
N PHE A 313 -0.51 -2.92 -19.68
CA PHE A 313 -1.42 -3.71 -18.86
C PHE A 313 -1.08 -5.20 -19.02
N GLY A 314 -0.82 -5.87 -17.91
CA GLY A 314 -0.25 -7.22 -17.86
C GLY A 314 -1.24 -8.36 -18.12
N ASP A 315 -2.54 -8.07 -18.07
CA ASP A 315 -3.63 -9.02 -18.28
C ASP A 315 -4.88 -8.30 -18.85
N ASP A 316 -5.95 -9.07 -19.08
CA ASP A 316 -7.21 -8.56 -19.65
C ASP A 316 -8.08 -7.78 -18.65
N HIS A 317 -7.65 -7.66 -17.39
CA HIS A 317 -8.36 -6.89 -16.38
C HIS A 317 -8.07 -5.39 -16.59
N ASN A 318 -8.96 -4.70 -17.29
CA ASN A 318 -8.75 -3.31 -17.64
C ASN A 318 -8.77 -2.38 -16.40
N ALA A 319 -8.64 -1.09 -16.65
CA ALA A 319 -8.87 -0.09 -15.62
C ALA A 319 -10.36 0.00 -15.23
N ARG A 320 -10.65 0.59 -14.07
CA ARG A 320 -11.99 0.97 -13.62
C ARG A 320 -11.97 2.39 -13.08
N ASN A 321 -12.92 3.20 -13.54
CA ASN A 321 -13.16 4.54 -13.02
C ASN A 321 -14.53 4.59 -12.34
N THR A 322 -14.56 4.91 -11.05
CA THR A 322 -15.78 5.07 -10.26
C THR A 322 -15.88 6.52 -9.79
N PRO A 323 -17.06 7.17 -9.85
CA PRO A 323 -17.25 8.50 -9.29
C PRO A 323 -16.87 8.56 -7.79
N PRO A 324 -16.33 9.69 -7.30
CA PRO A 324 -16.13 10.95 -8.02
C PRO A 324 -14.96 10.98 -9.01
N GLY A 325 -14.08 9.98 -9.05
CA GLY A 325 -12.94 9.91 -9.96
C GLY A 325 -13.31 10.11 -11.43
N THR A 326 -12.45 10.80 -12.18
CA THR A 326 -12.60 11.01 -13.64
C THR A 326 -11.26 10.82 -14.34
N ILE A 327 -11.32 10.36 -15.60
CA ILE A 327 -10.14 10.24 -16.46
C ILE A 327 -10.13 11.41 -17.43
N GLY A 328 -9.09 12.24 -17.34
CA GLY A 328 -8.88 13.40 -18.22
C GLY A 328 -8.08 13.04 -19.47
N ALA A 329 -7.20 12.04 -19.38
CA ALA A 329 -6.43 11.54 -20.52
C ALA A 329 -6.24 10.02 -20.43
N TRP A 330 -6.49 9.35 -21.55
CA TRP A 330 -6.21 7.92 -21.76
C TRP A 330 -5.51 7.73 -23.10
N VAL A 331 -4.18 7.63 -23.10
CA VAL A 331 -3.38 7.71 -24.34
C VAL A 331 -2.37 6.58 -24.43
N ASN A 332 -2.37 5.86 -25.55
CA ASN A 332 -1.38 4.81 -25.88
C ASN A 332 -1.16 3.76 -24.77
N ASN A 333 -2.22 3.44 -24.01
CA ASN A 333 -2.18 2.32 -23.08
C ASN A 333 -2.35 1.02 -23.87
N VAL A 334 -1.45 0.07 -23.65
CA VAL A 334 -1.39 -1.18 -24.41
C VAL A 334 -1.41 -2.39 -23.50
N ARG A 335 -1.76 -3.57 -24.02
CA ARG A 335 -1.50 -4.85 -23.38
C ARG A 335 -0.09 -5.33 -23.69
N VAL A 336 0.30 -6.45 -23.08
CA VAL A 336 1.60 -7.11 -23.32
C VAL A 336 1.81 -7.45 -24.80
N ASP A 337 0.75 -7.80 -25.53
CA ASP A 337 0.79 -8.11 -26.96
C ASP A 337 0.82 -6.87 -27.87
N GLY A 338 0.81 -5.67 -27.29
CA GLY A 338 0.79 -4.38 -28.00
C GLY A 338 -0.60 -3.91 -28.43
N SER A 339 -1.66 -4.70 -28.20
CA SER A 339 -3.04 -4.27 -28.48
C SER A 339 -3.45 -3.10 -27.59
N SER A 340 -4.33 -2.23 -28.08
CA SER A 340 -4.78 -1.08 -27.30
C SER A 340 -5.70 -1.51 -26.14
N VAL A 341 -5.55 -0.85 -25.00
CA VAL A 341 -6.49 -0.94 -23.89
C VAL A 341 -7.52 0.19 -24.07
N PRO A 342 -8.83 -0.11 -24.17
CA PRO A 342 -9.85 0.91 -24.27
C PRO A 342 -9.95 1.72 -22.97
N GLN A 343 -10.40 2.97 -23.09
CA GLN A 343 -10.72 3.79 -21.92
C GLN A 343 -11.87 3.13 -21.12
N PRO A 344 -11.77 3.08 -19.79
CA PRO A 344 -12.76 2.42 -18.93
C PRO A 344 -13.99 3.26 -18.61
#